data_AF-G3TGR7-F1
#
_entry.id   AF-G3TGR7-F1
#
_cell.length_a   1.000
_cell.length_b   1.000
_cell.length_c   1.000
_cell.angle_alpha   90.00
_cell.angle_beta   90.00
_cell.angle_gamma   90.00
#
_symmetry.space_group_name_H-M   'P 1'
#
loop_
_entity.id
_entity.type
_entity.pdbx_description
1 polymer ?
#
loop_
_entity_poly.entity_id
_entity_poly.type
_entity_poly.pdbx_seq_one_letter_code
_entity_poly.pdbx_strand_id
1 'polypeptide(L)'
;MAAHSLPGRLARLGNSRKPILKPNKPLILADRIGERCREKGEATCITEMSVMMACWKQNEFRDEACIKEIQDFFDCVSRTEAARKMRSIQYTLGQAQSLHPKKVNQLLKRFPNKPHVS
;
A
#
# COMPACT_ATOMS: atom_id res chain seq x y z
N MET A 1 -6.51 -14.62 12.07
CA MET A 1 -5.25 -14.22 12.75
C MET A 1 -5.30 -14.76 14.18
N ALA A 2 -4.27 -15.46 14.63
CA ALA A 2 -4.20 -15.96 16.00
C ALA A 2 -3.51 -14.92 16.91
N ALA A 3 -4.08 -14.65 18.09
CA ALA A 3 -3.44 -13.80 19.08
C ALA A 3 -2.40 -14.61 19.88
N HIS A 4 -1.16 -14.15 19.93
CA HIS A 4 -0.12 -14.76 20.76
C HIS A 4 -0.25 -14.35 22.22
N SER A 5 0.18 -15.22 23.14
CA SER A 5 0.11 -14.97 24.58
C SER A 5 1.11 -13.89 25.02
N LEU A 6 0.66 -12.94 25.87
CA LEU A 6 1.46 -11.85 26.47
C LEU A 6 2.02 -12.10 27.89
N PRO A 7 1.50 -13.03 28.73
CA PRO A 7 2.03 -13.27 30.07
C PRO A 7 3.53 -13.58 30.07
N GLY A 8 4.26 -13.02 31.03
CA GLY A 8 5.70 -13.27 31.20
C GLY A 8 6.63 -12.65 30.15
N ARG A 9 6.09 -11.93 29.16
CA ARG A 9 6.89 -11.34 28.07
C ARG A 9 7.35 -9.90 28.33
N LEU A 10 6.70 -9.20 29.25
CA LEU A 10 6.99 -7.80 29.59
C LEU A 10 7.74 -7.71 30.91
N ALA A 11 8.51 -6.62 31.07
CA ALA A 11 9.13 -6.30 32.35
C ALA A 11 8.05 -5.89 33.35
N ARG A 12 7.89 -6.67 34.42
CA ARG A 12 6.98 -6.39 35.53
C ARG A 12 7.62 -6.86 36.82
N LEU A 13 7.27 -6.22 37.94
CA LEU A 13 7.82 -6.56 39.26
C LEU A 13 7.61 -8.05 39.62
N GLY A 14 6.46 -8.62 39.26
CA GLY A 14 6.14 -10.04 39.48
C GLY A 14 6.71 -11.01 38.43
N ASN A 15 7.52 -10.54 37.48
CA ASN A 15 8.11 -11.38 36.45
C ASN A 15 9.63 -11.45 36.59
N SER A 16 10.13 -12.53 37.20
CA SER A 16 11.57 -12.77 37.39
C SER A 16 12.31 -13.14 36.11
N ARG A 17 11.59 -13.39 35.00
CA ARG A 17 12.19 -13.72 33.70
C ARG A 17 12.60 -12.46 32.96
N LYS A 18 13.69 -12.55 32.19
CA LYS A 18 14.12 -11.47 31.29
C LYS A 18 12.99 -11.15 30.29
N PRO A 19 12.64 -9.87 30.07
CA PRO A 19 11.56 -9.49 29.16
C PRO A 19 11.93 -9.81 27.72
N ILE A 20 11.01 -10.47 27.01
CA ILE A 20 11.14 -10.84 25.60
C ILE A 20 10.70 -9.67 24.70
N LEU A 21 9.66 -8.96 25.11
CA LEU A 21 9.10 -7.82 24.39
C LEU A 21 9.49 -6.52 25.09
N LYS A 22 9.99 -5.57 24.31
CA LYS A 22 10.34 -4.21 24.76
C LYS A 22 9.64 -3.18 23.86
N PRO A 23 8.32 -2.98 24.03
CA PRO A 23 7.55 -2.08 23.18
C PRO A 23 7.86 -0.62 23.52
N ASN A 24 8.09 0.21 22.48
CA ASN A 24 8.35 1.65 22.64
C ASN A 24 7.06 2.47 22.92
N LYS A 25 5.89 1.86 22.73
CA LYS A 25 4.57 2.45 22.96
C LYS A 25 3.75 1.51 23.86
N PRO A 26 2.83 2.03 24.68
CA PRO A 26 1.99 1.19 25.52
C PRO A 26 1.13 0.25 24.64
N LEU A 27 0.97 -0.99 25.07
CA LEU A 27 0.16 -2.01 24.39
C LEU A 27 -1.33 -1.80 24.68
N ILE A 28 -1.85 -0.66 24.23
CA ILE A 28 -3.25 -0.25 24.38
C ILE A 28 -3.77 0.06 22.97
N LEU A 29 -4.94 -0.48 22.64
CA LEU A 29 -5.59 -0.17 21.36
C LEU A 29 -6.02 1.30 21.31
N ALA A 30 -5.76 1.94 20.18
CA ALA A 30 -6.20 3.31 19.92
C ALA A 30 -7.58 3.32 19.24
N ASP A 31 -8.32 4.40 19.40
CA ASP A 31 -9.66 4.60 18.80
C ASP A 31 -9.61 5.06 17.33
N ARG A 32 -8.48 4.82 16.67
CA ARG A 32 -8.26 5.16 15.26
C ARG A 32 -7.31 4.18 14.60
N ILE A 33 -7.54 3.93 13.33
CA ILE A 33 -6.62 3.26 12.42
C ILE A 33 -5.91 4.27 11.53
N GLY A 34 -4.71 3.90 11.08
CA GLY A 34 -3.92 4.71 10.16
C GLY A 34 -4.59 4.82 8.79
N GLU A 35 -4.30 5.90 8.08
CA GLU A 35 -4.73 6.06 6.69
C GLU A 35 -4.03 5.00 5.83
N ARG A 36 -4.71 4.53 4.77
CA ARG A 36 -4.11 3.58 3.83
C ARG A 36 -3.01 4.31 3.05
N CYS A 37 -1.83 3.72 3.01
CA CYS A 37 -0.73 4.23 2.19
C CYS A 37 -1.12 4.11 0.71
N ARG A 38 -0.91 5.17 -0.06
CA ARG A 38 -1.10 5.13 -1.52
C ARG A 38 0.02 4.31 -2.15
N GLU A 39 -0.28 3.63 -3.26
CA GLU A 39 0.75 2.97 -4.06
C GLU A 39 1.80 4.01 -4.45
N LYS A 40 3.08 3.63 -4.32
CA LYS A 40 4.19 4.50 -4.74
C LYS A 40 4.18 4.59 -6.27
N GLY A 41 4.62 5.72 -6.80
CA GLY A 41 4.73 5.92 -8.25
C GLY A 41 5.85 5.03 -8.81
N GLU A 42 5.48 3.92 -9.42
CA GLU A 42 6.40 3.06 -10.16
C GLU A 42 6.40 3.46 -11.64
N ALA A 43 7.56 3.38 -12.28
CA ALA A 43 7.67 3.57 -13.72
C ALA A 43 6.94 2.42 -14.42
N THR A 44 6.04 2.76 -15.33
CA THR A 44 5.21 1.80 -16.07
C THR A 44 5.70 1.71 -17.52
N CYS A 45 5.36 0.62 -18.21
CA CYS A 45 5.75 0.39 -19.61
C CYS A 45 7.27 0.33 -19.86
N ILE A 46 8.05 -0.12 -18.86
CA ILE A 46 9.51 -0.21 -18.95
C ILE A 46 9.93 -1.24 -20.01
N THR A 47 9.17 -2.32 -20.14
CA THR A 47 9.43 -3.40 -21.10
C THR A 47 9.31 -2.90 -22.54
N GLU A 48 8.22 -2.24 -22.86
CA GLU A 48 7.92 -1.68 -24.18
C GLU A 48 8.91 -0.55 -24.51
N MET A 49 9.22 0.29 -23.52
CA MET A 49 10.27 1.31 -23.65
C MET A 49 11.63 0.68 -23.99
N SER A 50 12.00 -0.42 -23.33
CA SER A 50 13.28 -1.09 -23.59
C SER A 50 13.37 -1.71 -24.99
N VAL A 51 12.27 -2.26 -25.51
CA VAL A 51 12.20 -2.83 -26.87
C VAL A 51 12.26 -1.73 -27.92
N MET A 52 11.53 -0.63 -27.73
CA MET A 52 11.59 0.55 -28.60
C MET A 52 13.01 1.13 -28.66
N MET A 53 13.67 1.29 -27.50
CA MET A 53 15.07 1.74 -27.47
C MET A 53 16.01 0.78 -28.19
N ALA A 54 15.79 -0.53 -28.07
CA ALA A 54 16.60 -1.54 -28.75
C ALA A 54 16.43 -1.46 -30.28
N CYS A 55 15.20 -1.28 -30.76
CA CYS A 55 14.94 -1.09 -32.19
C CYS A 55 15.60 0.19 -32.71
N TRP A 56 15.44 1.31 -32.01
CA TRP A 56 16.10 2.56 -32.37
C TRP A 56 17.62 2.42 -32.44
N LYS A 57 18.23 1.73 -31.47
CA LYS A 57 19.68 1.49 -31.47
C LYS A 57 20.16 0.71 -32.71
N GLN A 58 19.35 -0.21 -33.22
CA GLN A 58 19.68 -1.01 -34.41
C GLN A 58 19.46 -0.24 -35.72
N ASN A 59 18.50 0.69 -35.75
CA ASN A 59 18.05 1.40 -36.95
C ASN A 59 18.41 2.89 -36.95
N GLU A 60 19.47 3.28 -36.25
CA GLU A 60 19.95 4.67 -36.19
C GLU A 60 18.87 5.67 -35.75
N PHE A 61 17.99 5.24 -34.83
CA PHE A 61 16.89 6.04 -34.29
C PHE A 61 15.87 6.49 -35.36
N ARG A 62 15.70 5.72 -36.44
CA ARG A 62 14.66 5.97 -37.43
C ARG A 62 13.31 5.41 -36.98
N ASP A 63 12.34 6.29 -36.80
CA ASP A 63 10.99 5.90 -36.37
C ASP A 63 10.27 5.01 -37.40
N GLU A 64 10.50 5.24 -38.69
CA GLU A 64 9.89 4.46 -39.78
C GLU A 64 10.22 2.95 -39.70
N ALA A 65 11.41 2.61 -39.20
CA ALA A 65 11.84 1.22 -39.03
C ALA A 65 11.26 0.57 -37.75
N CYS A 66 10.86 1.38 -36.77
CA CYS A 66 10.43 0.95 -35.43
C CYS A 66 8.95 1.26 -35.13
N ILE A 67 8.12 1.45 -36.17
CA ILE A 67 6.71 1.86 -36.03
C ILE A 67 5.94 0.92 -35.09
N LYS A 68 6.21 -0.39 -35.15
CA LYS A 68 5.50 -1.39 -34.34
C LYS A 68 5.83 -1.21 -32.86
N GLU A 69 7.11 -1.13 -32.54
CA GLU A 69 7.61 -0.96 -31.17
C GLU A 69 7.15 0.37 -30.56
N ILE A 70 7.07 1.42 -31.38
CA ILE A 70 6.54 2.73 -30.99
C ILE A 70 5.04 2.64 -30.69
N GLN A 71 4.25 1.97 -31.54
CA GLN A 71 2.81 1.77 -31.33
C GLN A 71 2.55 0.96 -30.05
N ASP A 72 3.28 -0.13 -29.84
CA ASP A 72 3.14 -0.96 -28.63
C ASP A 72 3.45 -0.18 -27.36
N PHE A 73 4.47 0.70 -27.39
CA PHE A 73 4.79 1.58 -26.26
C PHE A 73 3.64 2.56 -25.96
N PHE A 74 3.11 3.24 -26.98
CA PHE A 74 1.99 4.18 -26.78
C PHE A 74 0.70 3.48 -26.33
N ASP A 75 0.44 2.27 -26.82
CA ASP A 75 -0.66 1.44 -26.37
C ASP A 75 -0.50 1.06 -24.90
N CYS A 76 0.69 0.71 -24.45
CA CYS A 76 0.95 0.47 -23.03
C CYS A 76 0.71 1.73 -22.19
N VAL A 77 1.20 2.89 -22.65
CA VAL A 77 1.05 4.17 -21.93
C VAL A 77 -0.43 4.52 -21.77
N SER A 78 -1.21 4.45 -22.86
CA SER A 78 -2.64 4.78 -22.84
C SER A 78 -3.45 3.86 -21.92
N ARG A 79 -3.18 2.53 -21.96
CA ARG A 79 -3.80 1.55 -21.05
C ARG A 79 -3.44 1.82 -19.60
N THR A 80 -2.17 2.16 -19.33
CA THR A 80 -1.70 2.43 -17.98
C THR A 80 -2.28 3.72 -17.42
N GLU A 81 -2.39 4.78 -18.23
CA GLU A 81 -3.06 6.01 -17.84
C GLU A 81 -4.55 5.78 -17.53
N ALA A 82 -5.25 5.04 -18.38
CA ALA A 82 -6.65 4.67 -18.16
C ALA A 82 -6.81 3.86 -16.85
N ALA A 83 -5.94 2.87 -16.61
CA ALA A 83 -5.94 2.09 -15.39
C ALA A 83 -5.65 2.94 -14.14
N ARG A 84 -4.72 3.90 -14.21
CA ARG A 84 -4.43 4.84 -13.11
C ARG A 84 -5.63 5.71 -12.77
N LYS A 85 -6.31 6.26 -13.78
CA LYS A 85 -7.55 7.04 -13.60
C LYS A 85 -8.67 6.17 -13.00
N MET A 86 -8.82 4.94 -13.46
CA MET A 86 -9.83 4.03 -12.92
C MET A 86 -9.55 3.65 -11.46
N ARG A 87 -8.28 3.35 -11.11
CA ARG A 87 -7.88 3.03 -9.73
C ARG A 87 -8.14 4.18 -8.77
N SER A 88 -7.85 5.42 -9.17
CA SER A 88 -8.10 6.60 -8.30
C SER A 88 -9.60 6.80 -8.03
N ILE A 89 -10.45 6.53 -9.02
CA ILE A 89 -11.91 6.56 -8.86
C ILE A 89 -12.37 5.44 -7.94
N GLN A 90 -11.94 4.19 -8.16
CA GLN A 90 -12.31 3.04 -7.34
C GLN A 90 -11.89 3.20 -5.87
N TYR A 91 -10.72 3.77 -5.63
CA TYR A 91 -10.25 4.09 -4.28
C TYR A 91 -11.22 5.03 -3.56
N THR A 92 -11.74 6.02 -4.28
CA THR A 92 -12.70 7.01 -3.75
C THR A 92 -14.09 6.41 -3.56
N LEU A 93 -14.52 5.54 -4.49
CA LEU A 93 -15.83 4.87 -4.46
C LEU A 93 -15.92 3.76 -3.40
N GLY A 94 -14.80 3.38 -2.77
CA GLY A 94 -14.78 2.45 -1.64
C GLY A 94 -15.04 0.99 -2.02
N GLN A 95 -14.77 0.59 -3.28
CA GLN A 95 -14.93 -0.80 -3.78
C GLN A 95 -13.80 -1.75 -3.31
N ALA A 96 -13.01 -1.37 -2.32
CA ALA A 96 -11.99 -2.25 -1.77
C ALA A 96 -12.63 -3.33 -0.86
N GLN A 97 -12.04 -4.53 -0.81
CA GLN A 97 -12.46 -5.62 0.10
C GLN A 97 -12.53 -5.22 1.58
N SER A 98 -11.88 -4.12 1.99
CA SER A 98 -11.89 -3.59 3.35
C SER A 98 -12.57 -2.23 3.41
N LEU A 99 -13.28 -1.96 4.51
CA LEU A 99 -13.90 -0.66 4.79
C LEU A 99 -12.86 0.48 4.74
N HIS A 100 -13.30 1.63 4.24
CA HIS A 100 -12.49 2.85 4.22
C HIS A 100 -12.15 3.31 5.64
N PRO A 101 -10.90 3.73 5.94
CA PRO A 101 -10.47 4.13 7.29
C PRO A 101 -11.39 5.12 7.99
N LYS A 102 -11.91 6.11 7.25
CA LYS A 102 -12.92 7.07 7.76
C LYS A 102 -14.15 6.41 8.38
N LYS A 103 -14.72 5.38 7.75
CA LYS A 103 -15.91 4.66 8.27
C LYS A 103 -15.56 3.88 9.53
N VAL A 104 -14.40 3.20 9.54
CA VAL A 104 -13.92 2.45 10.71
C VAL A 104 -13.62 3.39 11.87
N ASN A 105 -12.96 4.53 11.62
CA ASN A 105 -12.66 5.53 12.64
C ASN A 105 -13.92 6.17 13.22
N GLN A 106 -14.99 6.34 12.41
CA GLN A 106 -16.28 6.78 12.94
C GLN A 106 -16.89 5.76 13.88
N LEU A 107 -16.76 4.46 13.58
CA LEU A 107 -17.23 3.38 14.45
C LEU A 107 -16.42 3.30 15.75
N LEU A 108 -15.08 3.36 15.67
CA LEU A 108 -14.20 3.31 16.84
C LEU A 108 -14.41 4.49 17.79
N LYS A 109 -14.75 5.67 17.27
CA LYS A 109 -15.14 6.82 18.11
C LYS A 109 -16.43 6.60 18.90
N ARG A 110 -17.37 5.81 18.37
CA ARG A 110 -18.63 5.48 19.07
C ARG A 110 -18.41 4.45 20.17
N PHE A 111 -17.43 3.57 20.00
CA PHE A 111 -17.08 2.50 20.94
C PHE A 111 -15.59 2.59 21.31
N PRO A 112 -15.18 3.61 22.08
CA PRO A 112 -13.78 3.80 22.41
C PRO A 112 -13.28 2.75 23.39
N ASN A 113 -11.98 2.46 23.31
CA ASN A 113 -11.29 1.63 24.27
C ASN A 113 -11.18 2.38 25.62
N LYS A 114 -11.53 1.72 26.72
CA LYS A 114 -11.46 2.29 28.08
C LYS A 114 -10.31 1.67 28.87
N PRO A 115 -9.08 2.22 28.77
CA PRO A 115 -7.93 1.70 29.53
C PRO A 115 -7.93 2.15 31.00
N HIS A 116 -8.79 3.10 31.37
CA HIS A 116 -8.96 3.60 32.73
C HIS A 116 -10.35 3.25 33.25
N VAL A 117 -10.46 3.13 34.56
CA VAL A 117 -11.74 2.96 35.25
C VAL A 117 -12.31 4.35 35.52
N SER A 118 -13.58 4.57 35.18
CA SER A 118 -14.35 5.78 35.49
C SER A 118 -15.25 5.55 36.69
#